data_AF-A0A967LNX9-F1
#
_entry.id   AF-A0A967LNX9-F1
#
_cell.length_a   1.000
_cell.length_b   1.000
_cell.length_c   1.000
_cell.angle_alpha   90.00
_cell.angle_beta   90.00
_cell.angle_gamma   90.00
#
_symmetry.space_group_name_H-M   'P 1'
#
loop_
_entity.id
_entity.type
_entity.pdbx_description
1 polymer ?
#
loop_
_entity_poly.entity_id
_entity_poly.type
_entity_poly.pdbx_seq_one_letter_code
_entity_poly.pdbx_strand_id
1 'polypeptide(L)' 'MAYLTRRATFAAAHRYWRDDWSEERNRAVFGACANPHGHGHNYALEATVEGEIDDETGFSVDLGALDDAL' A
#
# COMPACT_ATOMS: atom_id res chain seq x y z
N MET A 1 -14.53 1.18 -22.09
CA MET A 1 -13.74 0.69 -20.94
C MET A 1 -12.43 1.44 -20.87
N ALA A 2 -12.09 1.95 -19.69
CA ALA A 2 -10.82 2.60 -19.39
C ALA A 2 -10.32 2.19 -17.99
N TYR A 3 -9.01 2.28 -17.80
CA TYR A 3 -8.36 2.08 -16.51
C TYR A 3 -7.88 3.42 -15.96
N LEU A 4 -8.11 3.65 -14.68
CA LEU A 4 -7.61 4.81 -13.96
C LEU A 4 -6.77 4.35 -12.78
N THR A 5 -5.53 4.84 -12.69
CA THR A 5 -4.65 4.61 -11.55
C THR A 5 -4.57 5.87 -10.69
N ARG A 6 -4.91 5.74 -9.41
CA ARG A 6 -4.71 6.76 -8.40
C ARG A 6 -3.51 6.40 -7.54
N ARG A 7 -2.61 7.37 -7.33
CA ARG A 7 -1.42 7.20 -6.50
C ARG A 7 -1.54 8.01 -5.22
N ALA A 8 -1.37 7.34 -4.08
CA ALA A 8 -1.26 7.94 -2.76
C ALA A 8 0.12 7.63 -2.15
N THR A 9 0.55 8.43 -1.19
CA THR A 9 1.74 8.15 -0.39
C THR A 9 1.43 8.26 1.09
N PHE A 10 2.07 7.41 1.89
CA PHE A 10 1.95 7.47 3.33
C PHE A 10 3.25 7.03 4.00
N ALA A 11 3.51 7.60 5.18
CA ALA A 11 4.66 7.22 6.00
C ALA A 11 4.20 6.25 7.08
N ALA A 12 4.86 5.11 7.20
CA ALA A 12 4.57 4.13 8.24
C ALA A 12 5.84 3.42 8.72
N ALA A 13 5.83 3.02 9.99
CA ALA A 13 6.87 2.20 10.60
C ALA A 13 6.36 0.78 10.85
N HIS A 14 7.26 -0.19 10.74
CA HIS A 14 6.96 -1.60 10.98
C HIS A 14 8.19 -2.40 11.40
N ARG A 15 7.96 -3.66 11.77
CA ARG A 15 8.99 -4.66 12.08
C ARG A 15 8.57 -5.99 11.48
N TYR A 16 9.50 -6.66 10.82
CA TYR A 16 9.27 -8.03 10.36
C TYR A 16 9.56 -8.99 11.49
N TRP A 17 8.52 -9.64 11.99
CA TRP A 17 8.61 -10.50 13.15
C TRP A 17 7.51 -11.56 13.13
N ARG A 18 7.86 -12.77 13.56
CA ARG A 18 6.94 -13.86 13.82
C ARG A 18 7.04 -14.30 15.27
N ASP A 19 5.92 -14.22 15.98
CA ASP A 19 5.84 -14.56 17.40
C ASP A 19 6.03 -16.05 17.69
N ASP A 20 5.77 -16.90 16.69
CA ASP A 20 5.97 -18.34 16.78
C ASP A 20 7.41 -18.78 16.47
N TRP A 21 8.32 -17.84 16.21
CA TRP A 21 9.72 -18.10 15.89
C TRP A 21 10.67 -17.66 17.01
N SER A 22 11.81 -18.35 17.14
CA SER A 22 12.89 -17.87 17.99
C SER A 22 13.44 -16.54 17.47
N GLU A 23 14.03 -15.75 18.37
CA GLU A 23 14.66 -14.49 18.00
C GLU A 23 15.79 -14.68 16.98
N GLU A 24 16.62 -15.70 17.17
CA GLU A 24 17.70 -16.03 16.24
C GLU A 24 17.17 -16.31 14.83
N ARG A 25 16.08 -17.07 14.73
CA ARG A 25 15.43 -17.35 13.44
C ARG A 25 14.87 -16.08 12.81
N ASN A 26 14.18 -15.24 13.58
CA ASN A 26 13.66 -13.96 13.07
C ASN A 26 14.80 -13.07 12.53
N ARG A 27 15.91 -12.96 13.27
CA ARG A 27 17.07 -12.17 12.85
C ARG A 27 17.77 -12.78 11.63
N ALA A 28 17.87 -14.10 11.53
CA ALA A 28 18.47 -14.78 10.38
C ALA A 28 17.64 -14.62 9.10
N VAL A 29 16.30 -14.68 9.21
CA VAL A 29 15.40 -14.59 8.04
C VAL A 29 15.15 -13.14 7.61
N PHE A 30 14.86 -12.25 8.55
CA PHE A 30 14.45 -10.87 8.23
C PHE A 30 15.60 -9.86 8.34
N GLY A 31 16.77 -10.25 8.88
CA GLY A 31 17.95 -9.39 8.96
C GLY A 31 17.68 -8.06 9.67
N ALA A 32 18.08 -6.95 9.03
CA ALA A 32 17.87 -5.60 9.55
C ALA A 32 16.38 -5.26 9.77
N CYS A 33 15.46 -5.89 9.03
CA CYS A 33 14.02 -5.65 9.16
C CYS A 33 13.43 -6.24 10.47
N ALA A 34 14.15 -7.14 11.16
CA ALA A 34 13.79 -7.65 12.49
C ALA A 34 14.24 -6.76 13.66
N ASN A 35 14.80 -5.57 13.39
CA ASN A 35 15.24 -4.62 14.43
C ASN A 35 14.17 -4.48 15.53
N PRO A 36 14.51 -4.66 16.82
CA PRO A 36 13.57 -4.50 17.94
C PRO A 36 12.83 -3.16 17.98
N HIS A 37 13.44 -2.10 17.44
CA HIS A 37 12.86 -0.76 17.35
C HIS A 37 12.14 -0.49 16.01
N GLY A 38 12.06 -1.50 15.13
CA GLY A 38 11.47 -1.39 13.81
C GLY A 38 12.30 -0.53 12.85
N HIS A 39 11.65 -0.16 11.76
CA HIS A 39 12.12 0.77 10.74
C HIS A 39 10.91 1.35 10.01
N GLY A 40 11.08 2.34 9.13
CA GLY A 40 9.96 2.95 8.43
C GLY A 40 10.26 3.28 6.99
N HIS A 41 9.18 3.54 6.25
CA HIS A 41 9.21 3.84 4.83
C HIS A 41 8.20 4.94 4.49
N ASN A 42 8.47 5.62 3.38
CA ASN A 42 7.48 6.41 2.67
C ASN A 42 6.92 5.54 1.55
N TYR A 43 5.80 4.88 1.81
CA TYR A 43 5.16 3.99 0.86
C TYR A 43 4.48 4.77 -0.26
N ALA A 44 4.45 4.17 -1.45
CA ALA A 44 3.59 4.57 -2.55
C ALA A 44 2.54 3.48 -2.77
N LEU A 45 1.27 3.86 -2.70
CA LEU A 45 0.13 3.02 -3.03
C LEU A 45 -0.37 3.44 -4.41
N GLU A 46 -0.50 2.47 -5.32
CA GLU A 46 -1.13 2.67 -6.63
C GLU A 46 -2.37 1.78 -6.71
N ALA A 47 -3.54 2.40 -6.79
CA ALA A 47 -4.81 1.72 -6.92
C ALA A 47 -5.33 1.92 -8.35
N THR A 48 -5.54 0.82 -9.07
CA THR A 48 -6.07 0.84 -10.43
C THR A 48 -7.50 0.32 -10.43
N VAL A 49 -8.42 1.11 -10.98
CA VAL A 49 -9.82 0.74 -11.20
C VAL A 49 -10.14 0.70 -12.68
N GLU A 50 -11.14 -0.08 -13.05
CA GLU A 50 -11.67 -0.19 -14.42
C GLU A 50 -13.13 0.29 -14.44
N GLY A 51 -13.49 1.04 -15.47
CA GLY A 51 -14.87 1.51 -15.66
C GLY A 51 -15.22 1.85 -17.11
N GLU A 52 -16.51 1.89 -17.41
CA GLU A 52 -17.02 2.48 -18.65
C GLU A 52 -16.82 3.99 -18.60
N ILE A 53 -16.49 4.60 -19.75
CA ILE A 53 -16.40 6.05 -19.84
C ILE A 53 -17.82 6.55 -19.99
N ASP A 54 -18.27 7.39 -19.06
CA ASP A 54 -19.54 8.08 -19.17
C ASP A 54 -19.49 9.10 -20.31
N ASP A 55 -20.45 9.03 -21.25
CA ASP A 55 -20.42 9.83 -22.48
C ASP A 55 -20.66 11.33 -22.25
N GLU A 56 -21.26 11.71 -21.11
CA GLU A 56 -21.56 13.11 -20.79
C GLU A 56 -20.41 13.79 -20.03
N THR A 57 -19.83 13.08 -19.06
CA THR A 57 -18.80 13.60 -18.15
C THR A 57 -17.38 13.21 -18.56
N GLY A 58 -17.23 12.15 -19.33
CA GLY A 58 -15.93 11.56 -19.69
C GLY A 58 -15.23 10.84 -18.53
N PHE A 59 -15.89 10.67 -17.39
CA PHE A 59 -15.30 9.99 -16.24
C PHE A 59 -15.52 8.48 -16.33
N SER A 60 -14.51 7.70 -15.90
CA SER A 60 -14.65 6.26 -15.73
C SER A 60 -14.98 5.84 -14.30
N VAL A 61 -14.83 6.76 -13.33
CA VAL A 61 -15.10 6.57 -11.91
C VAL A 61 -15.28 7.94 -11.23
N ASP A 62 -16.01 7.98 -10.11
CA ASP A 62 -16.01 9.13 -9.22
C ASP A 62 -14.65 9.25 -8.51
N LEU A 63 -13.93 10.34 -8.78
CA LEU A 63 -12.60 10.56 -8.23
C LEU A 63 -12.61 10.88 -6.72
N GLY A 64 -13.67 11.52 -6.22
CA GLY A 64 -13.80 11.84 -4.80
C GLY A 64 -14.06 10.59 -3.96
N ALA A 65 -14.94 9.72 -4.45
CA ALA A 65 -15.18 8.42 -3.83
C ALA A 65 -13.92 7.52 -3.86
N LEU A 66 -13.14 7.58 -4.95
CA LEU A 66 -11.87 6.88 -5.03
C LEU A 66 -10.83 7.44 -4.04
N ASP A 67 -10.77 8.76 -3.86
CA ASP A 67 -9.90 9.39 -2.87
C ASP A 67 -10.32 9.05 -1.43
N ASP A 68 -11.63 9.02 -1.11
CA ASP A 68 -12.14 8.65 0.22
C ASP A 68 -11.89 7.18 0.57
N ALA A 69 -11.74 6.31 -0.44
CA ALA A 69 -11.47 4.89 -0.25
C ALA A 69 -9.98 4.55 -0.04
N LEU A 70 -9.07 5.49 -0.31
CA LEU A 70 -7.61 5.32 -0.21
C LEU A 70 -7.05 5.94 1.06
#